data_AF-A0A2I1RGV5-F1
#
_entry.id   AF-A0A2I1RGV5-F1
#
_cell.length_a   1.000
_cell.length_b   1.000
_cell.length_c   1.000
_cell.angle_alpha   90.00
_cell.angle_beta   90.00
_cell.angle_gamma   90.00
#
_symmetry.space_group_name_H-M   'P 1'
#
loop_
_entity.id
_entity.type
_entity.pdbx_description
1 polymer ?
#
loop_
_entity_poly.entity_id
_entity_poly.type
_entity_poly.pdbx_seq_one_letter_code
_entity_poly.pdbx_strand_id
1 'polypeptide(L)'
;MASLIDTKKVTKDFLESEIDKVEYNRLGGTLTHCTIYTHDGFTFTGESACVDPEQFNEEIGKQIAYKMAFDKMYMPYGFWLHKTLRHQNQAEENTECTPVLDLSDLASAEIDHDTLVGHMAEKTGDLIEWLDKSGYTDKRWLNIAKTDLQKGFMSLMRSVVKPETF
;
A
#
# COMPACT_ATOMS: atom_id res chain seq x y z
N MET A 1 11.45 0.50 -16.60
CA MET A 1 12.13 1.36 -15.61
C MET A 1 11.91 0.74 -14.23
N ALA A 2 12.52 -0.41 -14.02
CA ALA A 2 12.49 -1.17 -12.79
C ALA A 2 13.94 -1.49 -12.47
N SER A 3 14.50 -0.91 -11.41
CA SER A 3 15.70 -1.38 -10.66
C SER A 3 16.48 -0.25 -9.95
N LEU A 4 15.85 0.68 -9.24
CA LEU A 4 16.59 1.56 -8.31
C LEU A 4 16.35 1.22 -6.82
N ILE A 5 15.46 0.26 -6.54
CA ILE A 5 15.21 -0.26 -5.20
C ILE A 5 15.58 -1.75 -5.16
N ASP A 6 16.73 -2.09 -5.74
CA ASP A 6 17.26 -3.46 -5.70
C ASP A 6 18.06 -3.73 -4.41
N THR A 7 18.23 -2.71 -3.58
CA THR A 7 18.86 -2.84 -2.27
C THR A 7 17.84 -2.48 -1.20
N LYS A 8 17.80 -3.25 -0.09
CA LYS A 8 16.95 -3.02 1.09
C LYS A 8 17.31 -1.74 1.86
N LYS A 9 17.69 -0.66 1.15
CA LYS A 9 18.22 0.59 1.69
C LYS A 9 17.74 1.75 0.82
N VAL A 10 17.41 2.87 1.47
CA VAL A 10 17.19 4.15 0.79
C VAL A 10 18.55 4.81 0.59
N THR A 11 19.00 4.93 -0.65
CA THR A 11 20.27 5.56 -1.00
C THR A 11 20.08 7.04 -1.32
N LYS A 12 21.15 7.82 -1.17
CA LYS A 12 21.14 9.24 -1.53
C LYS A 12 20.83 9.44 -3.01
N ASP A 13 21.47 8.67 -3.87
CA ASP A 13 21.30 8.76 -5.33
C ASP A 13 19.85 8.49 -5.76
N PHE A 14 19.16 7.56 -5.07
CA PHE A 14 17.73 7.32 -5.29
C PHE A 14 16.89 8.54 -4.93
N LEU A 15 17.12 9.12 -3.74
CA LEU A 15 16.39 10.33 -3.33
C LEU A 15 16.66 11.50 -4.27
N GLU A 16 17.89 11.67 -4.75
CA GLU A 16 18.22 12.71 -5.74
C GLU A 16 17.52 12.45 -7.08
N SER A 17 17.40 11.20 -7.51
CA SER A 17 16.70 10.83 -8.75
C SER A 17 15.19 11.05 -8.72
N GLU A 18 14.63 11.21 -7.53
CA GLU A 18 13.20 11.40 -7.30
C GLU A 18 12.79 12.89 -7.32
N ILE A 19 13.77 13.79 -7.30
CA ILE A 19 13.54 15.24 -7.28
C ILE A 19 13.25 15.72 -8.70
N ASP A 20 12.06 16.30 -8.90
CA ASP A 20 11.65 16.93 -10.15
C ASP A 20 12.14 18.38 -10.23
N LYS A 21 11.82 19.19 -9.20
CA LYS A 21 12.31 20.56 -9.10
C LYS A 21 12.56 20.99 -7.67
N VAL A 22 13.37 22.02 -7.52
CA VAL A 22 13.63 22.70 -6.24
C VAL A 22 13.35 24.18 -6.39
N GLU A 23 12.57 24.74 -5.48
CA GLU A 23 12.26 26.17 -5.40
C GLU A 23 12.77 26.75 -4.10
N TYR A 24 13.27 27.98 -4.17
CA TYR A 24 13.73 28.73 -3.02
C TYR A 24 12.94 30.02 -2.92
N ASN A 25 12.34 30.26 -1.76
CA ASN A 25 11.60 31.47 -1.46
C ASN A 25 12.23 32.15 -0.25
N ARG A 26 12.54 33.43 -0.39
CA ARG A 26 12.97 34.25 0.73
C ARG A 26 11.75 34.87 1.39
N LEU A 27 11.54 34.56 2.66
CA LEU A 27 10.42 35.05 3.45
C LEU A 27 10.93 36.13 4.40
N GLY A 28 10.85 37.39 3.98
CA GLY A 28 11.36 38.53 4.73
C GLY A 28 12.89 38.68 4.64
N GLY A 29 13.51 39.14 5.73
CA GLY A 29 14.95 39.45 5.76
C GLY A 29 15.86 38.28 6.11
N THR A 30 15.38 37.34 6.93
CA THR A 30 16.26 36.34 7.59
C THR A 30 15.96 34.90 7.21
N LEU A 31 14.76 34.60 6.70
CA LEU A 31 14.31 33.23 6.44
C LEU A 31 14.42 32.88 4.95
N THR A 32 15.08 31.76 4.67
CA THR A 32 15.08 31.09 3.36
C THR A 32 14.30 29.80 3.49
N HIS A 33 13.27 29.65 2.67
CA HIS A 33 12.45 28.44 2.58
C HIS A 33 12.80 27.70 1.29
N CYS A 34 13.04 26.41 1.38
CA CYS A 34 13.31 25.50 0.28
C CYS A 34 12.14 24.54 0.13
N THR A 35 11.65 24.37 -1.09
CA THR A 35 10.61 23.41 -1.44
C THR A 35 11.14 22.47 -2.52
N ILE A 36 11.23 21.19 -2.21
CA ILE A 36 11.60 20.11 -3.14
C ILE A 36 10.30 19.45 -3.60
N TYR A 37 10.08 19.37 -4.91
CA TYR A 37 8.96 18.66 -5.51
C TYR A 37 9.47 17.32 -6.05
N THR A 38 8.77 16.23 -5.74
CA THR A 38 9.09 14.90 -6.26
C THR A 38 8.30 14.58 -7.53
N HIS A 39 8.78 13.62 -8.32
CA HIS A 39 8.05 13.15 -9.51
C HIS A 39 6.67 12.57 -9.18
N ASP A 40 6.52 11.98 -7.99
CA ASP A 40 5.22 11.52 -7.46
C ASP A 40 4.25 12.65 -7.06
N GLY A 41 4.68 13.92 -7.14
CA GLY A 41 3.86 15.08 -6.79
C GLY A 41 3.80 15.42 -5.29
N PHE A 42 4.64 14.77 -4.46
CA PHE A 42 4.80 15.13 -3.06
C PHE A 42 5.79 16.29 -2.90
N THR A 43 5.69 17.02 -1.79
CA THR A 43 6.56 18.18 -1.52
C THR A 43 7.25 18.07 -0.18
N PHE A 44 8.57 18.26 -0.18
CA PHE A 44 9.38 18.37 1.02
C PHE A 44 9.83 19.81 1.23
N THR A 45 9.77 20.28 2.47
CA THR A 45 10.13 21.66 2.80
C THR A 45 11.23 21.72 3.84
N GLY A 46 12.12 22.70 3.71
CA GLY A 46 13.22 22.95 4.63
C GLY A 46 13.46 24.45 4.76
N GLU A 47 14.02 24.87 5.89
CA GLU A 47 14.11 26.28 6.24
C GLU A 47 15.46 26.60 6.86
N SER A 48 15.99 27.78 6.57
CA SER A 48 17.16 28.32 7.26
C SER A 48 16.88 29.75 7.69
N ALA A 49 17.23 30.10 8.92
CA ALA A 49 17.10 31.46 9.44
C ALA A 49 18.46 32.00 9.87
N CYS A 50 18.77 33.25 9.51
CA CYS A 50 19.93 33.98 10.03
C CYS A 50 19.57 34.86 11.23
N VAL A 51 20.55 35.13 12.09
CA VAL A 51 20.38 35.97 13.29
C VAL A 51 20.44 37.45 12.91
N ASP A 52 21.38 37.82 12.04
CA ASP A 52 21.57 39.18 11.56
C ASP A 52 21.24 39.25 10.06
N PRO A 53 20.24 40.07 9.64
CA PRO A 53 19.94 40.29 8.23
C PRO A 53 21.07 40.94 7.44
N GLU A 54 21.92 41.77 8.07
CA GLU A 54 22.97 42.52 7.38
C GLU A 54 24.13 41.60 6.96
N GLN A 55 24.35 40.51 7.69
CA GLN A 55 25.37 39.50 7.42
C GLN A 55 24.81 38.26 6.70
N PHE A 56 23.63 38.38 6.09
CA PHE A 56 22.98 37.28 5.40
C PHE A 56 23.79 36.82 4.18
N ASN A 57 24.02 35.50 4.10
CA ASN A 57 24.60 34.85 2.93
C ASN A 57 23.55 33.92 2.30
N GLU A 58 23.10 34.27 1.10
CA GLU A 58 22.04 33.55 0.39
C GLU A 58 22.42 32.12 0.02
N GLU A 59 23.68 31.89 -0.36
CA GLU A 59 24.15 30.55 -0.73
C GLU A 59 24.14 29.61 0.47
N ILE A 60 24.61 30.08 1.63
CA ILE A 60 24.61 29.30 2.88
C ILE A 60 23.17 29.00 3.31
N GLY A 61 22.28 30.01 3.23
CA GLY A 61 20.86 29.81 3.53
C GLY A 61 20.21 28.74 2.64
N LYS A 62 20.41 28.83 1.32
CA LYS A 62 19.91 27.83 0.37
C LYS A 62 20.46 26.44 0.64
N GLN A 63 21.75 26.30 0.94
CA GLN A 63 22.36 25.01 1.25
C GLN A 63 21.77 24.37 2.51
N ILE A 64 21.61 25.14 3.59
CA ILE A 64 21.04 24.63 4.85
C ILE A 64 19.56 24.27 4.66
N ALA A 65 18.78 25.14 4.03
CA ALA A 65 17.36 24.90 3.77
C ALA A 65 17.15 23.67 2.88
N TYR A 66 17.97 23.51 1.83
CA TYR A 66 17.97 22.32 0.96
C TYR A 66 18.31 21.06 1.75
N LYS A 67 19.40 21.09 2.53
CA LYS A 67 19.80 19.93 3.34
C LYS A 67 18.69 19.50 4.29
N MET A 68 18.02 20.46 4.96
CA MET A 68 16.90 20.16 5.84
C MET A 68 15.69 19.59 5.09
N ALA A 69 15.40 20.07 3.88
CA ALA A 69 14.33 19.51 3.05
C ALA A 69 14.67 18.09 2.59
N PHE A 70 15.91 17.87 2.14
CA PHE A 70 16.41 16.59 1.65
C PHE A 70 16.48 15.54 2.76
N ASP A 71 16.97 15.90 3.96
CA ASP A 71 17.05 14.98 5.10
C ASP A 71 15.66 14.47 5.52
N LYS A 72 14.59 15.27 5.33
CA LYS A 72 13.21 14.85 5.58
C LYS A 72 12.72 13.78 4.61
N MET A 73 13.33 13.63 3.43
CA MET A 73 12.93 12.59 2.46
C MET A 73 13.19 11.18 2.99
N TYR A 74 14.26 10.98 3.78
CA TYR A 74 14.63 9.65 4.28
C TYR A 74 13.53 8.97 5.08
N MET A 75 12.77 9.71 5.89
CA MET A 75 11.79 9.11 6.80
C MET A 75 10.58 8.52 6.04
N PRO A 76 9.89 9.25 5.13
CA PRO A 76 8.79 8.67 4.35
C PRO A 76 9.25 7.56 3.41
N TYR A 77 10.35 7.72 2.68
CA TYR A 77 10.86 6.67 1.79
C TYR A 77 11.33 5.43 2.58
N GLY A 78 11.92 5.63 3.76
CA GLY A 78 12.31 4.53 4.66
C GLY A 78 11.09 3.78 5.21
N PHE A 79 10.05 4.49 5.61
CA PHE A 79 8.78 3.90 6.03
C PHE A 79 8.11 3.12 4.89
N TRP A 80 8.05 3.71 3.70
CA TRP A 80 7.51 3.08 2.51
C TRP A 80 8.26 1.79 2.17
N LEU A 81 9.60 1.83 2.14
CA LEU A 81 10.43 0.65 1.90
C LEU A 81 10.20 -0.44 2.94
N HIS A 82 10.14 -0.09 4.24
CA HIS A 82 9.89 -1.05 5.30
C HIS A 82 8.53 -1.75 5.13
N LYS A 83 7.49 -0.99 4.76
CA LYS A 83 6.15 -1.51 4.50
C LYS A 83 6.14 -2.44 3.28
N THR A 84 6.78 -2.04 2.18
CA THR A 84 6.88 -2.85 0.96
C THR A 84 7.60 -4.17 1.23
N LEU A 85 8.75 -4.14 1.93
CA LEU A 85 9.49 -5.35 2.30
C LEU A 85 8.66 -6.26 3.22
N ARG A 86 7.89 -5.71 4.15
CA ARG A 86 7.02 -6.51 5.02
C ARG A 86 5.90 -7.19 4.24
N HIS A 87 5.28 -6.51 3.28
CA HIS A 87 4.26 -7.13 2.43
C HIS A 87 4.83 -8.22 1.53
N GLN A 88 6.05 -8.04 0.99
CA GLN A 88 6.76 -9.08 0.23
C GLN A 88 7.11 -10.29 1.11
N ASN A 89 7.70 -10.07 2.28
CA ASN A 89 8.02 -11.14 3.23
C ASN A 89 6.76 -11.85 3.75
N GLN A 90 5.64 -11.14 3.93
CA GLN A 90 4.36 -11.76 4.30
C GLN A 90 3.77 -12.60 3.15
N ALA A 91 3.98 -12.21 1.89
CA ALA A 91 3.62 -13.08 0.77
C ALA A 91 4.48 -14.37 0.77
N GLU A 92 5.76 -14.26 1.13
CA GLU A 92 6.67 -15.41 1.27
C GLU A 92 6.39 -16.27 2.52
N GLU A 93 6.07 -15.70 3.68
CA GLU A 93 5.69 -16.45 4.91
C GLU A 93 4.27 -17.05 4.82
N ASN A 94 3.34 -16.37 4.14
CA ASN A 94 2.02 -16.95 3.86
C ASN A 94 2.07 -18.05 2.78
N THR A 95 3.23 -18.29 2.17
CA THR A 95 3.45 -19.46 1.31
C THR A 95 3.55 -20.76 2.15
N GLU A 96 3.81 -20.69 3.46
CA GLU A 96 3.90 -21.89 4.32
C GLU A 96 2.68 -22.15 5.24
N CYS A 97 1.69 -21.27 5.33
CA CYS A 97 0.39 -21.62 5.94
C CYS A 97 -0.73 -20.67 5.50
N THR A 98 -1.23 -20.85 4.28
CA THR A 98 -2.66 -20.93 3.94
C THR A 98 -2.74 -21.10 2.43
N PRO A 99 -3.57 -22.01 1.89
CA PRO A 99 -3.87 -21.98 0.47
C PRO A 99 -4.77 -20.76 0.22
N VAL A 100 -4.16 -19.60 0.06
CA VAL A 100 -4.71 -18.56 -0.81
C VAL A 100 -4.69 -19.23 -2.17
N LEU A 101 -5.85 -19.73 -2.60
CA LEU A 101 -6.04 -20.16 -3.98
C LEU A 101 -5.73 -18.92 -4.83
N ASP A 102 -4.55 -18.88 -5.42
CA ASP A 102 -4.28 -17.99 -6.52
C ASP A 102 -5.28 -18.37 -7.63
N LEU A 103 -6.03 -17.40 -8.16
CA LEU A 103 -6.91 -17.66 -9.30
C LEU A 103 -6.12 -18.20 -10.50
N SER A 104 -4.79 -17.98 -10.55
CA SER A 104 -3.87 -18.59 -11.52
C SER A 104 -3.60 -20.08 -11.28
N ASP A 105 -3.58 -20.53 -10.02
CA ASP A 105 -3.28 -21.93 -9.66
C ASP A 105 -4.51 -22.84 -9.78
N LEU A 106 -5.71 -22.27 -9.78
CA LEU A 106 -6.94 -22.96 -10.19
C LEU A 106 -7.00 -23.30 -11.68
N ALA A 107 -6.17 -22.64 -12.50
CA ALA A 107 -6.15 -22.86 -13.93
C ALA A 107 -5.24 -24.03 -14.36
N SER A 108 -4.39 -24.54 -13.45
CA SER A 108 -3.37 -25.55 -13.77
C SER A 108 -3.67 -26.97 -13.28
N ALA A 109 -4.83 -27.18 -12.65
CA ALA A 109 -5.41 -28.50 -12.46
C ALA A 109 -6.86 -28.47 -12.95
N GLU A 110 -7.32 -29.52 -13.63
CA GLU A 110 -8.72 -29.75 -14.00
C GLU A 110 -9.60 -29.88 -12.74
N ILE A 111 -9.76 -28.79 -11.97
CA ILE A 111 -10.68 -28.76 -10.84
C ILE A 111 -12.06 -28.59 -11.45
N ASP A 112 -12.92 -29.57 -11.22
CA ASP A 112 -14.30 -29.49 -11.66
C ASP A 112 -14.96 -28.23 -11.07
N HIS A 113 -15.73 -27.53 -11.90
CA HIS A 113 -16.23 -26.20 -11.58
C HIS A 113 -17.16 -26.24 -10.35
N ASP A 114 -17.78 -27.37 -10.07
CA ASP A 114 -18.65 -27.61 -8.92
C ASP A 114 -17.86 -27.66 -7.60
N THR A 115 -16.69 -28.28 -7.62
CA THR A 115 -15.76 -28.42 -6.50
C THR A 115 -15.21 -27.05 -6.12
N LEU A 116 -14.88 -26.23 -7.12
CA LEU A 116 -14.47 -24.84 -6.91
C LEU A 116 -15.58 -24.02 -6.24
N VAL A 117 -16.82 -24.11 -6.75
CA VAL A 117 -17.96 -23.37 -6.18
C VAL A 117 -18.25 -23.83 -4.75
N GLY A 118 -18.12 -25.12 -4.46
CA GLY A 118 -18.24 -25.70 -3.12
C GLY A 118 -17.20 -25.13 -2.14
N HIS A 119 -15.92 -25.13 -2.51
CA HIS A 119 -14.84 -24.57 -1.67
C HIS A 119 -15.04 -23.08 -1.37
N MET A 120 -15.49 -22.30 -2.35
CA MET A 120 -15.76 -20.87 -2.15
C MET A 120 -16.95 -20.64 -1.21
N ALA A 121 -17.98 -21.49 -1.28
CA ALA A 121 -19.12 -21.45 -0.38
C ALA A 121 -18.72 -21.73 1.08
N GLU A 122 -17.83 -22.71 1.30
CA GLU A 122 -17.29 -23.06 2.61
C GLU A 122 -16.48 -21.90 3.21
N LYS A 123 -15.50 -21.36 2.46
CA LYS A 123 -14.70 -20.20 2.92
C LYS A 123 -15.56 -18.98 3.24
N THR A 124 -16.61 -18.75 2.46
CA THR A 124 -17.56 -17.66 2.75
C THR A 124 -18.33 -17.91 4.04
N GLY A 125 -18.67 -19.16 4.35
CA GLY A 125 -19.26 -19.58 5.62
C GLY A 125 -18.35 -19.29 6.82
N ASP A 126 -17.08 -19.65 6.72
CA ASP A 126 -16.08 -19.39 7.77
C ASP A 126 -15.94 -17.89 8.07
N LEU A 127 -15.91 -17.06 7.01
CA LEU A 127 -15.87 -15.60 7.14
C LEU A 127 -17.09 -15.07 7.91
N ILE A 128 -18.29 -15.56 7.60
CA ILE A 128 -19.52 -15.14 8.27
C ILE A 128 -19.48 -15.53 9.76
N GLU A 129 -19.02 -16.74 10.08
CA GLU A 129 -18.91 -17.19 11.47
C GLU A 129 -17.87 -16.37 12.25
N TRP A 130 -16.74 -16.05 11.63
CA TRP A 130 -15.74 -15.17 12.21
C TRP A 130 -16.30 -13.76 12.48
N LEU A 131 -17.06 -13.20 11.52
CA LEU A 131 -17.71 -11.90 11.67
C LEU A 131 -18.75 -11.90 12.80
N ASP A 132 -19.51 -12.98 12.99
CA ASP A 132 -20.47 -13.11 14.09
C ASP A 132 -19.77 -13.15 15.46
N LYS A 133 -18.60 -13.80 15.54
CA LYS A 133 -17.77 -13.87 16.77
C LYS A 133 -17.02 -12.58 17.10
N SER A 134 -16.74 -11.74 16.10
CA SER A 134 -15.94 -10.51 16.26
C SER A 134 -16.60 -9.44 17.16
N GLY A 135 -17.92 -9.48 17.35
CA GLY A 135 -18.65 -8.60 18.28
C GLY A 135 -18.92 -7.17 17.79
N TYR A 136 -18.36 -6.76 16.65
CA TYR A 136 -18.54 -5.43 16.05
C TYR A 136 -19.59 -5.37 14.93
N THR A 137 -20.27 -6.49 14.65
CA THR A 137 -21.11 -6.65 13.45
C THR A 137 -22.61 -6.54 13.78
N ASP A 138 -23.37 -5.84 12.93
CA ASP A 138 -24.84 -5.82 13.01
C ASP A 138 -25.42 -7.18 12.61
N LYS A 139 -26.02 -7.88 13.57
CA LYS A 139 -26.58 -9.23 13.39
C LYS A 139 -27.71 -9.29 12.37
N ARG A 140 -28.48 -8.21 12.19
CA ARG A 140 -29.58 -8.20 11.21
C ARG A 140 -29.01 -8.29 9.80
N TRP A 141 -28.05 -7.44 9.48
CA TRP A 141 -27.43 -7.42 8.16
C TRP A 141 -26.56 -8.65 7.91
N LEU A 142 -25.88 -9.16 8.93
CA LEU A 142 -25.08 -10.38 8.82
C LEU A 142 -25.95 -11.62 8.48
N ASN A 143 -27.13 -11.74 9.10
CA ASN A 143 -28.05 -12.84 8.80
C ASN A 143 -28.70 -12.75 7.41
N ILE A 144 -28.98 -11.52 6.93
CA ILE A 144 -29.44 -11.29 5.56
C ILE A 144 -28.34 -11.72 4.58
N ALA A 145 -27.11 -11.24 4.78
CA ALA A 145 -25.97 -11.59 3.94
C ALA A 145 -25.72 -13.10 3.92
N LYS A 146 -25.78 -13.78 5.07
CA LYS A 146 -25.66 -15.25 5.16
C LYS A 146 -26.68 -15.96 4.28
N THR A 147 -27.93 -15.55 4.34
CA THR A 147 -29.02 -16.18 3.57
C THR A 147 -28.87 -15.93 2.07
N ASP A 148 -28.52 -14.71 1.68
CA ASP A 148 -28.42 -14.33 0.27
C ASP A 148 -27.20 -14.97 -0.39
N LEU A 149 -26.06 -15.04 0.31
CA LEU A 149 -24.86 -15.73 -0.15
C LEU A 149 -25.11 -17.24 -0.30
N GLN A 150 -25.79 -17.88 0.66
CA GLN A 150 -26.17 -19.28 0.54
C GLN A 150 -27.04 -19.54 -0.69
N LYS A 151 -28.05 -18.70 -0.93
CA LYS A 151 -28.90 -18.80 -2.14
C LYS A 151 -28.12 -18.55 -3.42
N GLY A 152 -27.17 -17.61 -3.40
CA GLY A 152 -26.26 -17.32 -4.49
C GLY A 152 -25.43 -18.55 -4.86
N PHE A 153 -24.76 -19.17 -3.88
CA PHE A 153 -23.97 -20.38 -4.10
C PHE A 153 -24.82 -21.58 -4.54
N MET A 154 -26.02 -21.77 -3.99
CA MET A 154 -26.94 -22.82 -4.48
C MET A 154 -27.32 -22.62 -5.95
N SER A 155 -27.58 -21.37 -6.35
CA SER A 155 -27.91 -21.03 -7.75
C SER A 155 -26.70 -21.23 -8.66
N LEU A 156 -25.51 -20.87 -8.19
CA LEU A 156 -24.24 -21.04 -8.89
C LEU A 156 -23.89 -22.53 -9.07
N MET A 157 -24.01 -23.35 -8.02
CA MET A 157 -23.81 -24.81 -8.09
C MET A 157 -24.75 -25.45 -9.12
N ARG A 158 -26.03 -25.06 -9.13
CA ARG A 158 -27.00 -25.58 -10.10
C ARG A 158 -26.67 -25.20 -11.55
N SER A 159 -26.06 -24.03 -11.76
CA SER A 159 -25.63 -23.60 -13.10
C SER A 159 -24.52 -24.48 -13.68
N VAL A 160 -23.70 -25.07 -12.79
CA VAL A 160 -22.58 -25.93 -13.15
C VAL A 160 -23.01 -27.39 -13.26
N VAL A 161 -23.67 -27.92 -12.22
CA VAL A 161 -24.03 -29.35 -12.10
C VAL A 161 -25.16 -29.77 -13.07
N LYS A 162 -25.97 -28.81 -13.56
CA LYS A 162 -27.08 -29.02 -14.54
C LYS A 162 -27.84 -30.34 -14.34
N PRO A 163 -28.52 -30.54 -13.19
CA PRO A 163 -29.26 -31.78 -12.95
C PRO A 163 -30.38 -31.95 -14.00
N GLU A 164 -30.42 -33.10 -14.68
CA GLU A 164 -31.42 -33.37 -15.72
C GLU A 164 -32.83 -33.64 -15.16
N THR A 165 -32.97 -33.74 -13.83
CA THR A 165 -34.25 -33.92 -13.14
C THR A 165 -34.33 -33.06 -11.88
N PHE A 166 -35.49 -32.43 -11.67
CA PHE A 166 -35.81 -31.60 -10.50
C PHE A 166 -36.20 -32.41 -9.27
#